data_AF-A0A3R7FEY7-F1
#
_entry.id   AF-A0A3R7FEY7-F1
#
_cell.length_a   1.000
_cell.length_b   1.000
_cell.length_c   1.000
_cell.angle_alpha   90.00
_cell.angle_beta   90.00
_cell.angle_gamma   90.00
#
_symmetry.space_group_name_H-M   'P 1'
#
loop_
_entity.id
_entity.type
_entity.pdbx_description
1 polymer ?
#
loop_
_entity_poly.entity_id
_entity_poly.type
_entity_poly.pdbx_seq_one_letter_code
_entity_poly.pdbx_strand_id
1 'polypeptide(L)' 'MDPRNTPGYRLHRSFTNLKRIETAGLDDADQERIEAARALLQDVSLLSHPDHGGDADTQVES' A
#
# COMPACT_ATOMS: atom_id res chain seq x y z
N MET A 1 7.61 18.02 -9.08
CA MET A 1 8.15 16.87 -8.30
C MET A 1 8.06 15.62 -9.14
N ASP A 2 8.95 14.64 -8.95
CA ASP A 2 8.78 13.31 -9.56
C ASP A 2 7.58 12.60 -8.90
N PRO A 3 6.56 12.16 -9.66
CA PRO A 3 5.41 11.43 -9.11
C PRO A 3 5.81 10.15 -8.35
N ARG A 4 7.00 9.61 -8.62
CA ARG A 4 7.56 8.45 -7.93
C ARG A 4 8.03 8.73 -6.50
N ASN A 5 8.18 10.01 -6.14
CA ASN A 5 8.59 10.43 -4.79
C ASN A 5 7.40 10.65 -3.85
N THR A 6 6.16 10.38 -4.29
CA THR A 6 5.00 10.45 -3.41
C THR A 6 4.99 9.27 -2.43
N PRO A 7 4.60 9.47 -1.15
CA PRO A 7 4.46 8.39 -0.18
C PRO A 7 3.51 7.28 -0.66
N GLY A 8 2.38 7.65 -1.26
CA GLY A 8 1.40 6.69 -1.82
C GLY A 8 2.00 5.83 -2.93
N TYR A 9 2.75 6.42 -3.87
CA TYR A 9 3.41 5.65 -4.92
C TYR A 9 4.46 4.70 -4.36
N ARG A 10 5.29 5.15 -3.41
CA ARG A 10 6.32 4.31 -2.79
C ARG A 10 5.70 3.10 -2.08
N LEU A 11 4.62 3.32 -1.34
CA LEU A 11 3.90 2.25 -0.65
C LEU A 11 3.30 1.25 -1.64
N HIS A 12 2.57 1.75 -2.64
CA HIS A 12 1.99 0.93 -3.69
C HIS A 12 3.06 0.08 -4.40
N ARG A 13 4.17 0.71 -4.81
CA ARG A 13 5.30 0.04 -5.47
C ARG A 13 5.90 -1.07 -4.61
N SER A 14 6.14 -0.81 -3.32
CA SER A 14 6.67 -1.81 -2.39
C SER A 14 5.72 -3.01 -2.27
N PHE A 15 4.42 -2.77 -2.16
CA PHE A 15 3.42 -3.83 -2.04
C PHE A 15 3.31 -4.66 -3.32
N THR A 16 3.29 -4.03 -4.50
CA THR A 16 3.31 -4.72 -5.79
C THR A 16 4.56 -5.58 -5.96
N ASN A 17 5.72 -5.09 -5.55
CA ASN A 17 6.97 -5.86 -5.62
C ASN A 17 6.93 -7.07 -4.67
N LEU A 18 6.43 -6.90 -3.45
CA LEU A 18 6.33 -7.98 -2.46
C LEU A 18 5.35 -9.09 -2.88
N LYS A 19 4.24 -8.73 -3.55
CA LYS A 19 3.29 -9.71 -4.12
C LYS A 19 3.87 -10.57 -5.24
N ARG A 20 4.95 -10.11 -5.89
CA ARG A 20 5.62 -10.85 -6.98
C ARG A 20 6.68 -11.83 -6.49
N ILE A 21 7.02 -11.81 -5.20
CA ILE A 21 7.95 -12.79 -4.64
C ILE A 21 7.26 -14.15 -4.61
N GLU A 22 7.81 -15.09 -5.36
CA GLU A 22 7.48 -16.51 -5.30
C GLU A 22 7.92 -17.04 -3.94
N THR A 23 6.97 -17.55 -3.15
CA THR A 23 7.27 -18.14 -1.84
C THR A 23 7.50 -19.64 -1.91
N ALA A 24 7.17 -20.28 -3.04
CA ALA A 24 7.42 -21.69 -3.26
C ALA A 24 8.93 -21.98 -3.21
N GLY A 25 9.34 -22.88 -2.31
CA GLY A 25 10.74 -23.27 -2.13
C GLY A 25 11.52 -22.46 -1.09
N LEU A 26 10.88 -21.49 -0.42
CA LEU A 26 11.42 -20.89 0.79
C LEU A 26 11.19 -21.81 2.00
N ASP A 27 11.97 -21.59 3.06
CA ASP A 27 11.66 -22.21 4.34
C ASP A 27 10.43 -21.55 4.99
N ASP A 28 9.87 -22.24 5.98
CA ASP A 28 8.64 -21.79 6.65
C ASP A 28 8.80 -20.40 7.29
N ALA A 29 9.99 -20.09 7.82
CA ALA A 29 10.25 -18.82 8.50
C ALA A 29 10.30 -17.65 7.50
N ASP A 30 10.89 -17.86 6.34
CA ASP A 30 10.94 -16.89 5.25
C ASP A 30 9.56 -16.69 4.62
N GLN A 31 8.79 -17.78 4.45
CA GLN A 31 7.42 -17.70 3.99
C GLN A 31 6.54 -16.90 4.97
N GLU A 32 6.64 -17.18 6.27
CA GLU A 32 5.92 -16.44 7.32
C GLU A 32 6.30 -14.96 7.32
N ARG A 33 7.59 -14.63 7.17
CA ARG A 33 8.05 -13.24 7.14
C ARG A 33 7.47 -12.47 5.96
N ILE A 34 7.38 -13.11 4.79
CA ILE A 34 6.80 -12.49 3.59
C ILE A 34 5.30 -12.27 3.76
N GLU A 35 4.57 -13.25 4.32
CA GLU A 35 3.14 -13.11 4.58
C GLU A 35 2.85 -12.02 5.63
N ALA A 36 3.63 -11.95 6.71
CA ALA A 36 3.52 -10.88 7.69
C ALA A 36 3.78 -9.50 7.08
N ALA A 37 4.78 -9.38 6.20
CA ALA A 37 5.07 -8.14 5.48
C ALA A 37 3.94 -7.77 4.49
N ARG A 38 3.31 -8.75 3.83
CA ARG A 38 2.15 -8.53 2.96
C ARG A 38 0.96 -7.99 3.74
N ALA A 39 0.65 -8.60 4.88
CA ALA A 39 -0.42 -8.15 5.77
C ALA A 39 -0.18 -6.72 6.26
N LEU A 40 1.02 -6.43 6.77
CA LEU A 40 1.39 -5.10 7.27
C LEU A 40 1.27 -4.02 6.17
N LEU A 41 1.76 -4.30 4.95
CA LEU A 41 1.67 -3.34 3.85
C LEU A 41 0.23 -3.15 3.35
N GLN A 42 -0.62 -4.17 3.45
CA GLN A 42 -2.04 -4.04 3.17
C GLN A 42 -2.71 -3.10 4.19
N ASP A 43 -2.46 -3.30 5.49
CA ASP A 43 -3.01 -2.46 6.55
C ASP A 43 -2.57 -1.00 6.41
N VAL A 44 -1.27 -0.77 6.19
CA VAL A 44 -0.73 0.59 5.97
C VAL A 44 -1.31 1.23 4.70
N SER A 45 -1.59 0.45 3.65
CA SER A 45 -2.25 0.95 2.44
C SER A 45 -3.67 1.42 2.70
N LEU A 46 -4.41 0.77 3.61
CA LEU A 46 -5.75 1.21 4.02
C LEU A 46 -5.67 2.53 4.80
N LEU A 47 -4.69 2.65 5.70
CA LEU A 47 -4.46 3.89 6.48
C LEU A 47 -3.97 5.07 5.63
N SER A 48 -3.31 4.77 4.51
CA SER A 48 -2.75 5.77 3.61
C SER A 48 -3.69 6.17 2.49
N HIS A 49 -4.87 5.53 2.37
CA HIS A 49 -5.89 5.93 1.43
C HIS A 49 -6.62 7.16 2.01
N PRO A 50 -6.62 8.30 1.32
CA PRO A 50 -7.38 9.45 1.76
C PRO A 50 -8.86 9.18 1.43
N ASP A 51 -9.63 8.63 2.36
CA ASP A 51 -11.09 8.84 2.39
C ASP A 51 -11.74 8.45 3.73
N HIS A 52 -11.65 9.36 4.70
CA HIS A 52 -12.74 9.61 5.66
C HIS A 52 -12.57 10.98 6.36
N GLY A 53 -12.67 12.05 5.59
CA GLY A 53 -12.84 13.42 6.09
C GLY A 53 -13.53 14.21 4.99
N GLY A 54 -14.83 14.47 5.16
CA GLY A 54 -15.66 15.08 4.14
C GLY A 54 -15.12 16.41 3.63
N ASP A 55 -15.04 16.53 2.32
CA ASP A 55 -15.50 17.68 1.56
C ASP A 55 -15.49 17.22 0.10
N ALA A 56 -16.58 16.55 -0.29
CA ALA A 56 -17.04 16.71 -1.66
C ALA A 56 -17.36 18.20 -1.78
N ASP A 57 -16.50 18.92 -2.51
CA ASP A 57 -16.63 20.33 -2.82
C ASP A 57 -18.10 20.73 -2.88
N THR A 58 -18.49 21.55 -1.91
CA THR A 58 -19.73 22.31 -1.98
C THR A 58 -19.64 23.16 -3.24
N GLN A 59 -20.28 22.68 -4.30
CA GLN A 59 -20.61 23.48 -5.46
C GLN A 59 -21.57 24.59 -5.01
N VAL A 60 -21.00 25.67 -4.48
CA VAL A 60 -21.69 26.95 -4.36
C VAL A 60 -21.65 27.58 -5.74
N GLU A 61 -22.65 27.27 -6.57
CA GLU A 61 -22.97 28.13 -7.71
C GLU A 61 -23.62 29.42 -7.14
N SER A 62 -23.06 30.56 -7.53
CA SER A 62 -23.59 31.89 -7.26
C SER A 62 -24.77 32.22 -8.18
#